data_AF-T0YS52-F1
#
_entry.id   AF-T0YS52-F1
#
_cell.length_a   1.000
_cell.length_b   1.000
_cell.length_c   1.000
_cell.angle_alpha   90.00
_cell.angle_beta   90.00
_cell.angle_gamma   90.00
#
_symmetry.space_group_name_H-M   'P 1'
#
loop_
_entity.id
_entity.type
_entity.pdbx_description
1 polymer ?
#
loop_
_entity_poly.entity_id
_entity_poly.type
_entity_poly.pdbx_seq_one_letter_code
_entity_poly.pdbx_strand_id
1 'polypeptide(L)'
;MAFERFTSSGYHPIGMDHFARDGDMLLNAARDGSLQRNFQGYSTHAGLDSVALGLSAISRIGTLYAQNTKDEADYLACLRAGHLPIRMGYRLNADDVIRADVIERIMCHEEVD
;
A
#
# COMPACT_ATOMS: atom_id res chain seq x y z
N MET A 1 0.83 -8.47 -26.20
CA MET A 1 -0.64 -8.42 -26.50
C MET A 1 -1.53 -7.66 -25.51
N ALA A 2 -1.24 -7.52 -24.21
CA ALA A 2 -1.96 -6.57 -23.33
C ALA A 2 -1.18 -5.27 -23.13
N PHE A 3 0.09 -5.39 -22.72
CA PHE A 3 1.02 -4.26 -22.55
C PHE A 3 1.05 -3.35 -23.79
N GLU A 4 1.33 -3.91 -24.97
CA GLU A 4 1.37 -3.16 -26.25
C GLU A 4 0.04 -2.46 -26.58
N ARG A 5 -1.11 -3.02 -26.16
CA ARG A 5 -2.41 -2.40 -26.41
C ARG A 5 -2.62 -1.19 -25.52
N PHE A 6 -2.24 -1.29 -24.24
CA PHE A 6 -2.31 -0.15 -23.32
C PHE A 6 -1.36 0.96 -23.76
N THR A 7 -0.11 0.63 -24.07
CA THR A 7 0.89 1.62 -24.49
C THR A 7 0.54 2.28 -25.82
N SER A 8 0.07 1.52 -26.81
CA SER A 8 -0.41 2.10 -28.08
C SER A 8 -1.71 2.91 -27.94
N SER A 9 -2.45 2.76 -26.84
CA SER A 9 -3.66 3.54 -26.53
C SER A 9 -3.39 4.75 -25.61
N GLY A 10 -2.13 5.12 -25.39
CA GLY A 10 -1.76 6.29 -24.60
C GLY A 10 -1.75 6.08 -23.08
N TYR A 11 -1.64 4.83 -22.62
CA TYR A 11 -1.39 4.52 -21.21
C TYR A 11 0.08 4.21 -20.96
N HIS A 12 0.63 4.77 -19.91
CA HIS A 12 2.01 4.58 -19.47
C HIS A 12 2.05 3.55 -18.33
N PRO A 13 3.03 2.64 -18.33
CA PRO A 13 3.24 1.76 -17.19
C PRO A 13 3.68 2.59 -15.98
N ILE A 14 3.07 2.32 -14.82
CA ILE A 14 3.48 2.88 -13.52
C ILE A 14 4.36 1.87 -12.79
N GLY A 15 4.00 0.59 -12.85
CA GLY A 15 4.72 -0.53 -12.26
C GLY A 15 3.79 -1.72 -12.06
N MET A 16 4.35 -2.93 -12.00
CA MET A 16 3.59 -4.20 -11.95
C MET A 16 2.48 -4.27 -13.01
N ASP A 17 1.23 -4.21 -12.59
CA ASP A 17 0.01 -4.35 -13.38
C ASP A 17 -0.74 -3.02 -13.60
N HIS A 18 -0.17 -1.90 -13.15
CA HIS A 18 -0.81 -0.58 -13.21
C HIS A 18 -0.35 0.26 -14.41
N PHE A 19 -1.33 0.85 -15.08
CA PHE A 19 -1.15 1.77 -16.20
C PHE A 19 -1.99 3.03 -16.01
N ALA A 20 -1.46 4.19 -16.38
CA ALA A 20 -2.15 5.47 -16.24
C ALA A 20 -1.98 6.34 -17.49
N ARG A 21 -2.92 7.25 -17.74
CA ARG A 21 -2.83 8.19 -18.87
C ARG A 21 -1.99 9.41 -18.51
N ASP A 22 -1.61 10.18 -19.52
CA ASP A 22 -1.08 11.52 -19.32
C ASP A 22 -2.01 12.39 -18.45
N GLY A 23 -1.42 13.13 -17.52
CA GLY A 23 -2.14 13.96 -16.55
C GLY A 23 -2.63 13.22 -15.30
N ASP A 24 -2.49 11.89 -15.24
CA ASP A 24 -2.81 11.13 -14.04
C ASP A 24 -1.80 11.42 -12.91
N MET A 25 -2.30 11.56 -11.69
CA MET A 25 -1.48 11.89 -10.52
C MET A 25 -0.46 10.79 -10.20
N LEU A 26 -0.76 9.52 -10.45
CA LEU A 26 0.19 8.42 -10.24
C LEU A 26 1.32 8.46 -11.25
N LEU A 27 1.04 8.84 -12.49
CA LEU A 27 2.08 9.02 -13.51
C LEU A 27 3.00 10.18 -13.17
N ASN A 28 2.45 11.28 -12.67
CA ASN A 28 3.25 12.41 -12.21
C ASN A 28 4.12 12.02 -11.01
N ALA A 29 3.55 11.31 -10.02
CA ALA A 29 4.28 10.83 -8.85
C ALA A 29 5.38 9.82 -9.20
N ALA A 30 5.15 8.97 -10.21
CA ALA A 30 6.17 8.06 -10.72
C ALA A 30 7.36 8.83 -11.33
N ARG A 31 7.07 9.89 -12.09
CA ARG A 31 8.08 10.71 -12.78
C ARG A 31 8.89 11.61 -11.84
N ASP A 32 8.31 12.08 -10.75
CA ASP A 32 8.98 12.97 -9.79
C ASP A 32 9.59 12.24 -8.57
N GLY A 33 9.46 10.91 -8.52
CA GLY A 33 10.02 10.09 -7.44
C GLY A 33 9.19 10.09 -6.15
N SER A 34 7.96 10.60 -6.16
CA SER A 34 7.07 10.62 -4.98
C SER A 34 6.06 9.48 -4.91
N LEU A 35 6.03 8.60 -5.91
CA LEU A 35 5.17 7.41 -5.92
C LEU A 35 5.44 6.50 -4.72
N GLN A 36 4.38 6.09 -4.03
CA GLN A 36 4.46 5.13 -2.94
C GLN A 36 3.48 3.99 -3.12
N ARG A 37 3.63 2.94 -2.30
CA ARG A 37 2.74 1.78 -2.36
C ARG A 37 2.26 1.37 -0.98
N ASN A 38 0.94 1.15 -0.87
CA ASN A 38 0.31 0.59 0.33
C ASN A 38 -0.51 -0.67 -0.01
N PHE A 39 -1.29 -1.18 0.94
CA PHE A 39 -2.09 -2.40 0.76
C PHE A 39 -3.17 -2.28 -0.34
N GLN A 40 -3.58 -1.07 -0.73
CA GLN A 40 -4.54 -0.82 -1.79
C GLN A 40 -3.88 -0.62 -3.17
N GLY A 41 -2.54 -0.52 -3.24
CA GLY A 41 -1.81 -0.27 -4.49
C GLY A 41 -0.98 1.00 -4.43
N TYR A 42 -0.71 1.59 -5.60
CA TYR A 42 0.07 2.82 -5.72
C TYR A 42 -0.71 4.05 -5.23
N SER A 43 0.02 4.99 -4.63
CA SER A 43 -0.53 6.23 -4.08
C SER A 43 0.45 7.39 -4.22
N THR A 44 -0.08 8.61 -4.21
CA THR A 44 0.69 9.87 -4.25
C THR A 44 1.00 10.44 -2.86
N HIS A 45 0.49 9.81 -1.79
CA HIS A 45 0.66 10.33 -0.43
C HIS A 45 1.62 9.45 0.34
N ALA A 46 2.87 9.91 0.42
CA ALA A 46 3.93 9.21 1.11
C ALA A 46 3.86 9.34 2.64
N GLY A 47 4.30 8.29 3.34
CA GLY A 47 4.63 8.38 4.77
C GLY A 47 3.47 8.63 5.73
N LEU A 48 2.21 8.45 5.30
CA LEU A 48 1.05 8.60 6.16
C LEU A 48 0.73 7.30 6.91
N ASP A 49 0.30 7.45 8.16
CA ASP A 49 -0.32 6.36 8.89
C ASP A 49 -1.67 6.00 8.23
N SER A 50 -1.87 4.70 8.02
CA SER A 50 -3.10 4.14 7.46
C SER A 50 -3.83 3.36 8.54
N VAL A 51 -5.04 3.82 8.88
CA VAL A 51 -5.97 3.13 9.77
C VAL A 51 -7.09 2.53 8.93
N ALA A 52 -7.08 1.21 8.81
CA ALA A 52 -8.04 0.48 8.00
C ALA A 52 -9.15 -0.14 8.87
N LEU A 53 -10.40 0.01 8.43
CA LEU A 53 -11.59 -0.45 9.12
C LEU A 53 -12.24 -1.62 8.38
N GLY A 54 -12.98 -2.46 9.12
CA GLY A 54 -13.69 -3.61 8.57
C GLY A 54 -12.92 -4.93 8.71
N LEU A 55 -13.55 -6.00 8.25
CA LEU A 55 -13.01 -7.36 8.33
C LEU A 55 -11.70 -7.46 7.56
N SER A 56 -10.74 -8.18 8.12
CA SER A 56 -9.41 -8.46 7.53
C SER A 56 -8.52 -7.25 7.23
N ALA A 57 -9.02 -6.04 7.45
CA ALA A 57 -8.35 -4.78 7.15
C ALA A 57 -6.98 -4.71 7.83
N ILE A 58 -5.98 -4.17 7.11
CA ILE A 58 -4.61 -4.04 7.60
C ILE A 58 -4.27 -2.55 7.69
N SER A 59 -3.87 -2.15 8.89
CA SER A 59 -3.38 -0.80 9.19
C SER A 59 -1.85 -0.81 9.22
N ARG A 60 -1.24 0.32 8.84
CA ARG A 60 0.20 0.63 9.01
C ARG A 60 0.29 1.93 9.80
N ILE A 61 0.80 1.87 11.03
CA ILE A 61 0.95 3.04 11.92
C ILE A 61 2.40 3.09 12.39
N GLY A 62 3.17 4.03 11.86
CA GLY A 62 4.62 4.08 11.99
C GLY A 62 5.26 2.75 11.57
N THR A 63 5.90 2.08 12.53
CA THR A 63 6.53 0.76 12.34
C THR A 63 5.63 -0.43 12.69
N LEU A 64 4.35 -0.21 12.98
CA LEU A 64 3.40 -1.25 13.35
C LEU A 64 2.47 -1.59 12.19
N TYR A 65 2.40 -2.87 11.82
CA TYR A 65 1.29 -3.44 11.10
C TYR A 65 0.28 -4.04 12.07
N ALA A 66 -1.01 -3.82 11.84
CA ALA A 66 -2.07 -4.42 12.62
C ALA A 66 -3.22 -4.88 11.72
N GLN A 67 -3.69 -6.12 11.91
CA GLN A 67 -4.75 -6.72 11.12
C GLN A 67 -5.99 -6.98 11.97
N ASN A 68 -7.13 -6.52 11.48
CA ASN A 68 -8.43 -6.84 12.04
C ASN A 68 -8.76 -8.33 11.85
N THR A 69 -9.60 -8.88 12.72
CA THR A 69 -10.11 -10.25 12.56
C THR A 69 -10.83 -10.40 11.21
N LYS A 70 -10.76 -11.62 10.68
CA LYS A 70 -11.39 -12.03 9.42
C LYS A 70 -12.79 -12.60 9.64
N ASP A 71 -13.11 -12.97 10.87
CA ASP A 71 -14.41 -13.51 11.25
C ASP A 71 -15.35 -12.39 11.69
N GLU A 72 -16.56 -12.39 11.13
CA GLU A 72 -17.56 -11.34 11.40
C GLU A 72 -18.08 -11.38 12.84
N ALA A 73 -18.28 -12.57 13.40
CA ALA A 73 -18.79 -12.72 14.75
C ALA A 73 -17.78 -12.19 15.77
N ASP A 74 -16.50 -12.54 15.62
CA ASP A 74 -15.40 -12.02 16.44
C ASP A 74 -15.29 -10.49 16.30
N TYR A 75 -15.37 -9.97 15.08
CA TYR A 75 -15.28 -8.53 14.81
C TYR A 75 -16.36 -7.76 15.57
N LEU A 76 -17.61 -8.20 15.43
CA LEU A 76 -18.75 -7.58 16.09
C LEU A 76 -18.69 -7.76 17.62
N ALA A 77 -18.20 -8.90 18.11
CA ALA A 77 -18.02 -9.14 19.54
C ALA A 77 -17.01 -8.15 20.15
N CYS A 78 -15.85 -7.95 19.52
CA CYS A 78 -14.87 -6.95 19.95
C CYS A 78 -15.47 -5.55 20.00
N LEU A 79 -16.17 -5.13 18.95
CA LEU A 79 -16.78 -3.80 18.90
C LEU A 79 -17.86 -3.61 19.96
N ARG A 80 -18.71 -4.61 20.20
CA ARG A 80 -19.73 -4.57 21.27
C ARG A 80 -19.12 -4.49 22.66
N ALA A 81 -17.93 -5.04 22.85
CA ALA A 81 -17.16 -4.97 24.09
C ALA A 81 -16.34 -3.66 24.23
N GLY A 82 -16.36 -2.76 23.23
CA GLY A 82 -15.57 -1.53 23.25
C GLY A 82 -14.07 -1.76 22.98
N HIS A 83 -13.72 -2.87 22.34
CA HIS A 83 -12.35 -3.22 21.98
C HIS A 83 -12.12 -3.11 20.46
N LEU A 84 -10.89 -2.75 20.08
CA LEU A 84 -10.49 -2.81 18.67
C LEU A 84 -10.44 -4.27 18.21
N PRO A 85 -10.95 -4.61 17.01
CA PRO A 85 -11.06 -5.97 16.52
C PRO A 85 -9.73 -6.52 15.97
N ILE A 86 -8.60 -6.22 16.62
CA ILE A 86 -7.25 -6.59 16.18
C ILE A 86 -6.97 -8.04 16.52
N ARG A 87 -6.69 -8.85 15.49
CA ARG A 87 -6.29 -10.26 15.64
C ARG A 87 -4.78 -10.43 15.77
N MET A 88 -4.01 -9.63 15.05
CA MET A 88 -2.55 -9.76 14.97
C MET A 88 -1.90 -8.41 14.69
N GLY A 89 -0.71 -8.21 15.24
CA GLY A 89 0.15 -7.11 14.86
C GLY A 89 1.61 -7.54 14.73
N TYR A 90 2.37 -6.80 13.94
CA TYR A 90 3.80 -7.00 13.74
C TYR A 90 4.51 -5.65 13.78
N ARG A 91 5.46 -5.51 14.70
CA ARG A 91 6.28 -4.30 14.81
C ARG A 91 7.60 -4.54 14.07
N LEU A 92 7.85 -3.72 13.06
CA LEU A 92 9.11 -3.74 12.34
C LEU A 92 10.26 -3.39 13.28
N ASN A 93 11.31 -4.21 13.23
CA ASN A 93 12.60 -3.86 13.81
C ASN A 93 13.37 -2.92 12.86
N ALA A 94 14.57 -2.48 13.26
CA ALA A 94 15.36 -1.55 12.45
C ALA A 94 15.75 -2.09 11.07
N ASP A 95 16.12 -3.39 10.98
CA ASP A 95 16.45 -4.05 9.71
C ASP A 95 15.20 -4.17 8.82
N ASP A 96 14.05 -4.52 9.39
CA ASP A 96 12.78 -4.60 8.65
C ASP A 96 12.37 -3.23 8.06
N VAL A 97 12.61 -2.13 8.79
CA VAL A 97 12.33 -0.77 8.29
C VAL A 97 13.20 -0.43 7.08
N ILE A 98 14.49 -0.73 7.15
CA ILE A 98 15.43 -0.50 6.04
C ILE A 98 15.02 -1.34 4.82
N ARG A 99 14.70 -2.62 5.04
CA ARG A 99 14.26 -3.50 3.95
C ARG A 99 12.95 -3.04 3.33
N ALA A 100 11.99 -2.60 4.15
CA ALA A 100 10.72 -2.09 3.65
C ALA A 100 10.92 -0.88 2.74
N ASP A 101 11.79 0.05 3.14
CA ASP A 101 12.13 1.24 2.35
C ASP A 101 12.84 0.88 1.03
N VAL A 102 13.84 -0.02 1.07
CA VAL A 102 14.53 -0.50 -0.14
C VAL A 102 13.56 -1.21 -1.10
N ILE A 103 12.69 -2.08 -0.59
CA ILE A 103 11.71 -2.80 -1.39
C ILE A 103 10.69 -1.82 -1.99
N GLU A 104 10.24 -0.83 -1.22
CA GLU A 104 9.32 0.21 -1.69
C GLU A 104 9.92 1.02 -2.83
N ARG A 105 11.19 1.43 -2.72
CA ARG A 105 11.93 2.13 -3.77
C ARG A 105 12.04 1.31 -5.05
N ILE A 106 12.44 0.03 -4.94
CA ILE A 106 12.53 -0.87 -6.11
C ILE A 106 11.15 -1.03 -6.78
N MET A 107 10.08 -1.21 -5.99
CA MET A 107 8.74 -1.42 -6.55
C MET A 107 8.17 -0.16 -7.24
N CYS A 108 8.52 1.03 -6.77
CA CYS A 108 7.95 2.29 -7.29
C CYS A 108 8.82 2.96 -8.36
N HIS A 109 10.15 2.77 -8.31
CA HIS A 109 11.10 3.52 -9.11
C HIS A 109 12.14 2.66 -9.84
N GLU A 110 12.16 1.35 -9.61
CA GLU A 110 13.14 0.41 -10.21
C GLU A 110 14.61 0.70 -9.87
N GLU A 111 14.89 1.59 -8.91
CA GLU A 111 16.23 2.02 -8.50
C GLU A 111 16.36 2.22 -6.98
N VAL A 112 17.60 2.17 -6.48
CA VAL A 112 18.00 2.43 -5.08
C VAL A 112 19.38 3.08 -5.08
N ASP A 113 19.54 4.20 -4.39
CA ASP A 113 20.81 4.94 -4.22
C ASP A 113 21.73 4.34 -3.14
#